data_AF-A0A935RDB0-F1
#
_entry.id   AF-A0A935RDB0-F1
#
_cell.length_a   1.000
_cell.length_b   1.000
_cell.length_c   1.000
_cell.angle_alpha   90.00
_cell.angle_beta   90.00
_cell.angle_gamma   90.00
#
_symmetry.space_group_name_H-M   'P 1'
#
loop_
_entity.id
_entity.type
_entity.pdbx_description
1 polymer ?
#
loop_
_entity_poly.entity_id
_entity_poly.type
_entity_poly.pdbx_seq_one_letter_code
_entity_poly.pdbx_strand_id
1 'polypeptide(L)'
;MLGLIRANFIGTSSVAVRRSVLQEIGGFDESLASSEDLDLWLRIARRHPCAYLDLVGHAYRRHAGSLMHEVSDRHPLARIEVMLRQLEQAPSGQVRREVGYWLGRNYCSLGYLNERRGAYAAARDYYGRSLRARPGVQAAWGLFKCQIVGRLRGDRAHSGA
;
A
#
# COMPACT_ATOMS: atom_id res chain seq x y z
N MET A 1 1.58 15.15 6.88
CA MET A 1 0.73 13.94 6.77
C MET A 1 0.30 13.61 5.32
N LEU A 2 -0.43 14.49 4.61
CA LEU A 2 -0.97 14.17 3.26
C LEU A 2 0.09 13.75 2.22
N GLY A 3 1.27 14.38 2.22
CA GLY A 3 2.37 13.99 1.33
C GLY A 3 2.81 12.53 1.52
N LEU A 4 2.89 12.05 2.77
CA LEU A 4 3.27 10.67 3.08
C LEU A 4 2.22 9.66 2.62
N ILE A 5 0.94 10.02 2.71
CA ILE A 5 -0.14 9.20 2.18
C ILE A 5 0.01 9.06 0.65
N ARG A 6 0.44 10.12 -0.04
CA ARG A 6 0.65 10.09 -1.49
C ARG A 6 1.88 9.31 -1.91
N ALA A 7 2.98 9.46 -1.20
CA ALA A 7 4.21 8.76 -1.51
C ALA A 7 5.04 8.53 -0.25
N ASN A 8 5.68 7.37 -0.16
CA ASN A 8 6.73 7.18 0.83
C ASN A 8 8.02 7.83 0.31
N PHE A 9 8.10 9.16 0.40
CA PHE A 9 9.23 9.94 -0.11
C PHE A 9 10.36 10.13 0.91
N ILE A 10 10.15 9.68 2.15
CA ILE A 10 11.15 9.76 3.21
C ILE A 10 11.96 8.46 3.22
N GLY A 11 13.24 8.55 2.83
CA GLY A 11 14.16 7.43 2.96
C GLY A 11 14.59 7.26 4.41
N THR A 12 14.58 6.03 4.93
CA THR A 12 14.86 5.74 6.35
C THR A 12 16.21 6.25 6.80
N SER A 13 17.22 6.16 5.93
CA SER A 13 18.58 6.67 6.19
C SER A 13 18.69 8.19 6.19
N SER A 14 17.62 8.93 5.83
CA SER A 14 17.61 10.39 5.79
C SER A 14 16.94 11.03 7.02
N VAL A 15 16.55 10.24 8.02
CA VAL A 15 15.75 10.71 9.17
C VAL A 15 16.55 10.63 10.46
N ALA A 16 16.49 11.69 11.25
CA ALA A 16 16.85 11.68 12.66
C ALA A 16 15.58 11.83 13.50
N VAL A 17 15.36 10.92 14.46
CA VAL A 17 14.21 10.96 15.38
C VAL A 17 14.73 10.97 16.81
N ARG A 18 14.12 11.78 17.68
CA ARG A 18 14.41 11.75 19.13
C ARG A 18 14.08 10.37 19.68
N ARG A 19 14.98 9.81 20.49
CA ARG A 19 14.77 8.50 21.15
C ARG A 19 13.43 8.43 21.88
N SER A 20 13.05 9.48 22.60
CA SER A 20 11.78 9.54 23.34
C SER A 20 10.56 9.41 22.42
N VAL A 21 10.60 9.97 21.22
CA VAL A 21 9.51 9.86 20.23
C VAL A 21 9.40 8.43 19.72
N LEU A 22 10.52 7.75 19.42
CA LEU A 22 10.47 6.35 19.00
C LEU A 22 9.92 5.44 20.10
N GLN A 23 10.28 5.68 21.36
CA GLN A 23 9.79 4.94 22.51
C GLN A 23 8.29 5.18 22.75
N GLU A 24 7.81 6.42 22.59
CA GLU A 24 6.38 6.74 22.67
C GLU A 24 5.56 6.06 21.56
N ILE A 25 6.08 6.08 20.34
CA ILE A 25 5.36 5.63 19.14
C ILE A 25 5.45 4.10 18.93
N GLY A 26 6.45 3.44 19.52
CA GLY A 26 6.63 1.99 19.47
C GLY A 26 7.54 1.49 18.34
N GLY A 27 8.34 2.35 17.70
CA GLY A 27 9.29 1.94 16.66
C GLY A 27 8.66 1.33 15.40
N PHE A 28 9.46 0.58 14.63
CA PHE A 28 9.01 -0.14 13.44
C PHE A 28 8.12 -1.33 13.79
N ASP A 29 7.14 -1.61 12.93
CA ASP A 29 6.32 -2.81 13.05
C ASP A 29 6.93 -3.94 12.21
N GLU A 30 7.59 -4.88 12.87
CA GLU A 30 8.28 -6.01 12.24
C GLU A 30 7.33 -7.03 11.59
N SER A 31 6.01 -6.93 11.85
CA SER A 31 5.01 -7.78 11.17
C SER A 31 4.74 -7.35 9.73
N LEU A 32 5.10 -6.11 9.37
CA LEU A 32 4.94 -5.59 8.02
C LEU A 32 6.10 -6.05 7.15
N ALA A 33 5.80 -6.87 6.14
CA ALA A 33 6.79 -7.30 5.14
C ALA A 33 7.37 -6.15 4.29
N SER A 34 6.70 -5.00 4.27
CA SER A 34 7.16 -3.76 3.63
C SER A 34 6.30 -2.58 4.11
N SER A 35 6.68 -1.35 3.77
CA SER A 35 5.94 -0.14 4.18
C SER A 35 5.94 0.13 5.69
N GLU A 36 6.80 -0.56 6.43
CA GLU A 36 7.11 -0.35 7.84
C GLU A 36 7.59 1.09 8.11
N ASP A 37 8.42 1.63 7.23
CA ASP A 37 8.90 3.02 7.29
C ASP A 37 7.72 4.00 7.19
N LEU A 38 6.88 3.78 6.19
CA LEU A 38 5.73 4.62 5.90
C LEU A 38 4.71 4.60 7.05
N ASP A 39 4.45 3.43 7.64
CA ASP A 39 3.63 3.29 8.84
C ASP A 39 4.19 4.11 10.00
N LEU A 40 5.49 3.97 10.28
CA LEU A 40 6.19 4.71 11.34
C LEU A 40 6.12 6.22 11.10
N TRP A 41 6.40 6.69 9.87
CA TRP A 41 6.34 8.11 9.54
C TRP A 41 4.93 8.69 9.66
N LEU A 42 3.90 7.93 9.29
CA LEU A 42 2.51 8.35 9.47
C LEU A 42 2.13 8.44 10.96
N ARG A 43 2.57 7.48 11.79
CA ARG A 43 2.36 7.53 13.24
C ARG A 43 3.05 8.73 13.89
N ILE A 44 4.32 8.98 13.56
CA ILE A 44 5.09 10.12 14.08
C ILE A 44 4.47 11.44 13.62
N ALA A 45 4.24 11.62 12.31
CA ALA A 45 3.77 12.88 11.73
C ALA A 45 2.34 13.27 12.16
N ARG A 46 1.61 12.35 12.80
CA ARG A 46 0.28 12.61 13.36
C ARG A 46 0.32 13.13 14.80
N ARG A 47 1.39 12.84 15.56
CA ARG A 47 1.52 13.20 16.98
C ARG A 47 2.59 14.25 17.24
N HIS A 48 3.56 14.38 16.34
CA HIS A 48 4.68 15.30 16.50
C HIS A 48 4.87 16.16 15.26
N PRO A 49 5.36 17.41 15.43
CA PRO A 49 5.81 18.22 14.31
C PRO A 49 7.02 17.56 13.64
N CYS A 50 7.08 17.68 12.32
CA CYS A 50 8.23 17.24 11.52
C CYS A 50 8.87 18.46 10.86
N ALA A 51 10.20 18.54 10.91
CA ALA A 51 10.97 19.54 10.19
C ALA A 51 11.65 18.90 8.97
N TYR A 52 11.73 19.65 7.89
CA TYR A 52 12.52 19.30 6.71
C TYR A 52 13.80 20.13 6.70
N LEU A 53 14.92 19.48 6.40
CA LEU A 53 16.21 20.14 6.24
C LEU A 53 16.59 20.08 4.77
N ASP A 54 16.65 21.24 4.13
CA ASP A 54 16.97 21.38 2.71
C ASP A 54 18.49 21.28 2.50
N LEU A 55 19.03 20.09 2.76
CA LEU A 55 20.41 19.74 2.48
C LEU A 55 20.54 18.28 2.06
N VAL A 56 21.57 17.99 1.26
CA VAL A 56 21.92 16.63 0.89
C VAL A 56 22.69 15.97 2.04
N GLY A 57 21.96 15.26 2.91
CA GLY A 57 22.51 14.65 4.14
C GLY A 57 22.78 13.16 4.04
N HIS A 58 22.37 12.53 2.94
CA HIS A 58 22.60 11.11 2.70
C HIS A 58 22.74 10.85 1.20
N ALA A 59 23.44 9.78 0.85
CA ALA A 59 23.49 9.23 -0.50
C ALA A 59 23.09 7.76 -0.43
N TYR A 60 22.25 7.33 -1.38
CA TYR A 60 21.79 5.96 -1.46
C TYR A 60 22.38 5.27 -2.69
N ARG A 61 23.02 4.11 -2.50
CA ARG A 61 23.58 3.31 -3.60
C ARG A 61 22.47 2.45 -4.20
N ARG A 62 22.20 2.64 -5.49
CA ARG A 62 21.30 1.77 -6.27
C ARG A 62 22.14 0.85 -7.16
N HIS A 63 21.95 -0.45 -7.04
CA HIS A 63 22.53 -1.46 -7.94
C HIS A 63 21.43 -2.43 -8.41
N ALA A 64 21.70 -3.21 -9.46
CA ALA A 64 20.69 -4.07 -10.10
C ALA A 64 20.08 -5.13 -9.15
N GLY A 65 20.84 -5.57 -8.15
CA GLY A 65 20.37 -6.47 -7.08
C GLY A 65 19.84 -5.75 -5.83
N SER A 66 19.72 -4.42 -5.84
CA SER A 66 19.07 -3.72 -4.74
C SER A 66 17.60 -4.09 -4.72
N LEU A 67 17.08 -4.40 -3.54
CA LEU A 67 15.66 -4.72 -3.27
C LEU A 67 14.69 -3.77 -4.00
N MET A 68 15.06 -2.50 -4.21
CA MET A 68 14.25 -1.51 -4.93
C MET A 68 13.92 -1.82 -6.40
N HIS A 69 14.69 -2.64 -7.13
CA HIS A 69 14.38 -2.95 -8.53
C HIS A 69 13.24 -3.97 -8.71
N GLU A 70 12.99 -4.82 -7.71
CA GLU A 70 11.82 -5.73 -7.68
C GLU A 70 10.62 -5.11 -6.93
N VAL A 71 10.86 -4.18 -6.01
CA VAL A 71 9.86 -3.66 -5.06
C VAL A 71 9.13 -2.39 -5.53
N SER A 72 9.59 -1.76 -6.62
CA SER A 72 8.96 -0.53 -7.16
C SER A 72 7.50 -0.74 -7.61
N ASP A 73 7.05 -1.98 -7.73
CA ASP A 73 5.66 -2.35 -7.87
C ASP A 73 5.39 -3.63 -7.06
N ARG A 74 4.66 -3.50 -5.94
CA ARG A 74 3.73 -4.51 -5.36
C ARG A 74 4.23 -5.39 -4.19
N HIS A 75 4.21 -4.81 -2.99
CA HIS A 75 3.50 -5.43 -1.85
C HIS A 75 2.21 -4.63 -1.57
N PRO A 76 1.20 -4.71 -2.46
CA PRO A 76 0.00 -3.90 -2.31
C PRO A 76 -0.73 -4.25 -1.01
N LEU A 77 -0.56 -5.49 -0.52
CA LEU A 77 -1.09 -5.96 0.75
C LEU A 77 -0.58 -5.13 1.94
N ALA A 78 0.75 -4.96 2.07
CA ALA A 78 1.31 -4.18 3.17
C ALA A 78 0.92 -2.69 3.06
N ARG A 79 0.92 -2.14 1.83
CA ARG A 79 0.43 -0.78 1.60
C ARG A 79 -1.06 -0.63 1.94
N ILE A 80 -1.89 -1.61 1.60
CA ILE A 80 -3.31 -1.67 1.98
C ILE A 80 -3.45 -1.68 3.49
N GLU A 81 -2.68 -2.52 4.18
CA GLU A 81 -2.70 -2.62 5.64
C GLU A 81 -2.42 -1.28 6.29
N VAL A 82 -1.33 -0.59 5.89
CA VAL A 82 -1.00 0.74 6.41
C VAL A 82 -2.12 1.75 6.12
N MET A 83 -2.77 1.68 4.96
CA MET A 83 -3.91 2.54 4.62
C MET A 83 -5.17 2.22 5.43
N LEU A 84 -5.45 0.94 5.71
CA LEU A 84 -6.57 0.53 6.57
C LEU A 84 -6.37 1.03 8.01
N ARG A 85 -5.15 0.92 8.55
CA ARG A 85 -4.78 1.52 9.84
C ARG A 85 -5.05 3.02 9.86
N GLN A 86 -4.83 3.74 8.75
CA GLN A 86 -5.19 5.16 8.69
C GLN A 86 -6.71 5.40 8.76
N LEU A 87 -7.54 4.50 8.22
CA LEU A 87 -9.01 4.61 8.30
C LEU A 87 -9.54 4.32 9.70
N GLU A 88 -8.93 3.41 10.44
CA GLU A 88 -9.28 3.10 11.85
C GLU A 88 -9.17 4.32 12.76
N GLN A 89 -8.29 5.27 12.40
CA GLN A 89 -8.13 6.55 13.08
C GLN A 89 -9.23 7.57 12.74
N ALA A 90 -10.32 7.12 12.11
CA ALA A 90 -11.48 7.91 11.70
C ALA A 90 -11.12 9.24 10.99
N PRO A 91 -10.24 9.24 9.97
CA PRO A 91 -9.81 10.46 9.30
C PRO A 91 -11.00 11.09 8.58
N SER A 92 -11.00 12.42 8.48
CA SER A 92 -12.01 13.19 7.77
C SER A 92 -11.40 14.00 6.61
N GLY A 93 -12.26 14.51 5.73
CA GLY A 93 -11.85 15.39 4.64
C GLY A 93 -10.84 14.77 3.67
N GLN A 94 -9.77 15.52 3.39
CA GLN A 94 -8.78 15.18 2.36
C GLN A 94 -8.02 13.89 2.67
N VAL A 95 -7.71 13.63 3.95
CA VAL A 95 -6.99 12.42 4.38
C VAL A 95 -7.78 11.17 3.99
N ARG A 96 -9.08 11.13 4.29
CA ARG A 96 -9.96 10.01 3.90
C ARG A 96 -10.01 9.80 2.39
N ARG A 97 -10.06 10.88 1.60
CA ARG A 97 -10.09 10.80 0.14
C ARG A 97 -8.80 10.22 -0.43
N GLU A 98 -7.64 10.67 0.08
CA GLU A 98 -6.33 10.17 -0.36
C GLU A 98 -6.14 8.70 0.03
N VAL A 99 -6.48 8.32 1.26
CA VAL A 99 -6.43 6.92 1.71
C VAL A 99 -7.32 6.03 0.84
N GLY A 100 -8.56 6.45 0.55
CA GLY A 100 -9.48 5.74 -0.34
C GLY A 100 -8.93 5.60 -1.76
N TYR A 101 -8.30 6.65 -2.30
CA TYR A 101 -7.64 6.61 -3.60
C TYR A 101 -6.52 5.54 -3.64
N TRP A 102 -5.64 5.52 -2.63
CA TRP A 102 -4.54 4.56 -2.58
C TRP A 102 -5.00 3.14 -2.29
N LEU A 103 -6.04 2.95 -1.48
CA LEU A 103 -6.69 1.64 -1.31
C LEU A 103 -7.23 1.13 -2.65
N GLY A 104 -7.99 1.96 -3.37
CA GLY A 104 -8.53 1.61 -4.69
C GLY A 104 -7.42 1.19 -5.66
N ARG A 105 -6.34 1.98 -5.76
CA ARG A 105 -5.21 1.67 -6.65
C ARG A 105 -4.52 0.34 -6.29
N ASN A 106 -4.26 0.10 -5.02
CA ASN A 106 -3.60 -1.13 -4.58
C ASN A 106 -4.49 -2.37 -4.75
N TYR A 107 -5.79 -2.27 -4.45
CA TYR A 107 -6.74 -3.34 -4.72
C TYR A 107 -6.87 -3.64 -6.21
N CYS A 108 -6.94 -2.61 -7.07
CA CYS A 108 -6.96 -2.81 -8.52
C CYS A 108 -5.69 -3.55 -9.01
N SER A 109 -4.53 -3.20 -8.46
CA SER A 109 -3.27 -3.89 -8.76
C SER A 109 -3.28 -5.36 -8.32
N LEU A 110 -3.86 -5.69 -7.16
CA LEU A 110 -4.03 -7.08 -6.72
C LEU A 110 -5.01 -7.84 -7.61
N GLY A 111 -6.10 -7.19 -8.03
CA GLY A 111 -7.04 -7.76 -9.00
C GLY A 111 -6.32 -8.17 -10.28
N TYR A 112 -5.52 -7.27 -10.85
CA TYR A 112 -4.74 -7.52 -12.06
C TYR A 112 -3.71 -8.63 -11.89
N LEU A 113 -2.98 -8.66 -10.78
CA LEU A 113 -2.02 -9.72 -10.47
C LEU A 113 -2.69 -11.10 -10.42
N ASN A 114 -3.82 -11.21 -9.73
CA ASN A 114 -4.55 -12.47 -9.60
C ASN A 114 -5.17 -12.91 -10.92
N GLU A 115 -5.69 -11.97 -11.72
CA GLU A 115 -6.18 -12.23 -13.07
C GLU A 115 -5.07 -12.83 -13.95
N ARG A 116 -3.86 -12.24 -13.94
CA ARG A 116 -2.71 -12.77 -14.69
C ARG A 116 -2.29 -14.17 -14.26
N ARG A 117 -2.54 -14.54 -13.00
CA ARG A 117 -2.28 -15.87 -12.45
C ARG A 117 -3.44 -16.85 -12.69
N GLY A 118 -4.54 -16.41 -13.30
CA GLY A 118 -5.74 -17.23 -13.51
C GLY A 118 -6.60 -17.41 -12.26
N ALA A 119 -6.27 -16.76 -11.15
CA ALA A 119 -7.03 -16.78 -9.91
C ALA A 119 -8.24 -15.82 -9.99
N TYR A 120 -9.20 -16.12 -10.87
CA TYR A 120 -10.30 -15.21 -11.21
C TYR A 120 -11.24 -14.90 -10.03
N ALA A 121 -11.47 -15.86 -9.14
CA ALA A 121 -12.27 -15.61 -7.92
C ALA A 121 -11.63 -14.53 -7.03
N ALA A 122 -10.33 -14.67 -6.73
CA ALA A 122 -9.58 -13.67 -5.96
C ALA A 122 -9.49 -12.33 -6.71
N ALA A 123 -9.28 -12.37 -8.03
CA ALA A 123 -9.24 -11.16 -8.85
C ALA A 123 -10.54 -10.35 -8.77
N ARG A 124 -11.71 -11.03 -8.84
CA ARG A 124 -13.02 -10.40 -8.69
C ARG A 124 -13.19 -9.72 -7.32
N ASP A 125 -12.80 -10.40 -6.25
CA ASP A 125 -12.88 -9.82 -4.90
C ASP A 125 -12.07 -8.52 -4.80
N TYR A 126 -10.81 -8.54 -5.27
CA TYR A 126 -9.97 -7.36 -5.25
C TYR A 126 -10.48 -6.22 -6.15
N TYR A 127 -11.00 -6.51 -7.34
CA TYR A 127 -11.64 -5.48 -8.16
C TYR A 127 -12.91 -4.91 -7.50
N GLY A 128 -13.70 -5.74 -6.83
CA GLY A 128 -14.85 -5.28 -6.03
C GLY A 128 -14.43 -4.34 -4.89
N ARG A 129 -13.40 -4.70 -4.12
CA ARG A 129 -12.84 -3.84 -3.06
C ARG A 129 -12.28 -2.54 -3.63
N SER A 130 -11.63 -2.59 -4.79
CA SER A 130 -11.16 -1.40 -5.51
C SER A 130 -12.30 -0.44 -5.80
N LEU A 131 -13.41 -0.92 -6.37
CA LEU A 131 -14.55 -0.08 -6.74
C LEU A 131 -15.25 0.55 -5.53
N ARG A 132 -15.33 -0.20 -4.41
CA ARG A 132 -15.85 0.34 -3.15
C ARG A 132 -14.98 1.46 -2.59
N ALA A 133 -13.65 1.32 -2.68
CA ALA A 133 -12.73 2.36 -2.23
C ALA A 133 -12.72 3.58 -3.18
N ARG A 134 -12.76 3.32 -4.50
CA ARG A 134 -12.84 4.33 -5.55
C ARG A 134 -13.39 3.72 -6.85
N PRO A 135 -14.53 4.21 -7.36
CA PRO A 135 -15.03 3.81 -8.68
C PRO A 135 -14.01 4.13 -9.79
N GLY A 136 -13.82 3.20 -10.73
CA GLY A 136 -12.88 3.37 -11.83
C GLY A 136 -13.06 2.34 -12.93
N VAL A 137 -12.84 2.76 -14.18
CA VAL A 137 -13.10 1.95 -15.40
C VAL A 137 -12.26 0.67 -15.41
N GLN A 138 -10.98 0.75 -15.04
CA GLN A 138 -10.09 -0.42 -15.04
C GLN A 138 -10.60 -1.53 -14.11
N ALA A 139 -11.01 -1.18 -12.89
CA ALA A 139 -11.51 -2.16 -11.93
C ALA A 139 -12.88 -2.70 -12.34
N ALA A 140 -13.76 -1.86 -12.92
CA ALA A 140 -15.05 -2.29 -13.45
C ALA A 140 -14.88 -3.29 -14.61
N TRP A 141 -13.98 -2.98 -15.54
CA TRP A 141 -13.66 -3.86 -16.66
C TRP A 141 -13.02 -5.18 -16.18
N GLY A 142 -12.04 -5.10 -15.27
CA GLY A 142 -11.41 -6.29 -14.69
C GLY A 142 -12.42 -7.20 -13.97
N LEU A 143 -13.34 -6.61 -13.20
CA LEU A 143 -14.41 -7.35 -12.53
C LEU A 143 -15.31 -8.08 -13.54
N PHE A 144 -15.79 -7.37 -14.56
CA PHE A 144 -16.62 -7.94 -15.62
C PHE A 144 -15.91 -9.06 -16.37
N LYS A 145 -14.66 -8.82 -16.79
CA LYS A 145 -13.83 -9.81 -17.48
C LYS A 145 -13.67 -11.08 -16.65
N CYS A 146 -13.31 -10.95 -15.37
CA CYS A 146 -13.11 -12.09 -14.50
C CYS A 146 -14.41 -12.86 -14.20
N GLN A 147 -15.58 -12.21 -14.24
CA GLN A 147 -16.88 -12.88 -14.14
C GLN A 147 -17.18 -13.77 -15.35
N ILE A 148 -16.88 -13.30 -16.56
CA ILE A 148 -17.09 -14.06 -17.80
C ILE A 148 -16.06 -15.19 -17.92
N VAL A 149 -14.78 -14.86 -17.82
CA VAL A 149 -13.69 -15.83 -18.04
C VAL A 149 -13.67 -16.91 -16.95
N GLY A 150 -13.95 -16.55 -15.70
CA GLY A 150 -14.05 -17.52 -14.61
C GLY A 150 -15.16 -18.55 -14.84
N ARG A 151 -16.31 -18.14 -15.37
CA ARG A 151 -17.40 -19.06 -15.73
C ARG A 151 -17.05 -19.98 -16.89
N LEU A 152 -16.33 -19.48 -17.90
CA LEU A 152 -15.96 -20.25 -19.09
C LEU A 152 -14.85 -21.27 -18.85
N ARG A 153 -13.90 -20.98 -17.93
CA ARG A 153 -12.71 -21.82 -17.72
C ARG A 153 -12.87 -22.86 -16.61
N GLY A 154 -13.97 -22.82 -15.86
CA GLY A 154 -14.18 -23.61 -14.64
C GLY A 154 -13.20 -23.18 -13.55
N ASP A 155 -13.68 -22.83 -12.35
CA ASP A 155 -12.80 -22.60 -11.22
C ASP A 155 -12.05 -23.92 -10.93
N ARG A 156 -10.82 -24.07 -11.44
CA ARG A 156 -9.89 -25.11 -10.98
C ARG A 156 -9.44 -24.71 -9.57
N ALA A 157 -10.32 -24.96 -8.60
CA ALA A 157 -9.97 -24.97 -7.21
C ALA A 157 -8.77 -25.90 -7.04
N HIS A 158 -7.61 -25.35 -6.69
CA HIS A 158 -6.52 -26.15 -6.13
C HIS A 158 -6.98 -26.61 -4.74
N SER A 159 -7.66 -27.75 -4.70
CA SER A 159 -7.74 -28.58 -3.50
C SER A 159 -6.38 -29.25 -3.34
N GLY A 160 -5.47 -28.59 -2.63
CA GLY A 160 -4.25 -29.20 -2.11
C GLY A 160 -4.54 -29.77 -0.72
N ALA A 161 -4.46 -31.09 -0.62
CA ALA A 161 -4.46 -31.87 0.62
C ALA A 161 -3.24 -31.57 1.50
#